data_AF-X0XYV4-F1
#
_entry.id   AF-X0XYV4-F1
#
_cell.length_a   1.000
_cell.length_b   1.000
_cell.length_c   1.000
_cell.angle_alpha   90.00
_cell.angle_beta   90.00
_cell.angle_gamma   90.00
#
_symmetry.space_group_name_H-M   'P 1'
#
loop_
_entity.id
_entity.type
_entity.pdbx_description
1 polymer ?
#
loop_
_entity_poly.entity_id
_entity_poly.type
_entity_poly.pdbx_seq_one_letter_code
_entity_poly.pdbx_strand_id
1 'polypeptide(L)'
;MALTYPAEAWPGTTQTEQLDGTNDQLTGLPYVAKGVGPTSTPTYEVQYNRRLHRQNRILEPWRQLQVVDEGSLKIGAYPGLYTLGGTRKTFDGATNQSLPDNETRYVYLDSDNTLQIAAAEPAD
;
A
#
# COMPACT_ATOMS: atom_id res chain seq x y z
N MET A 1 -3.82 -28.96 4.39
CA MET A 1 -2.87 -28.46 3.38
C MET A 1 -2.29 -27.18 3.96
N ALA A 2 -1.01 -27.17 4.35
CA ALA A 2 -0.41 -25.95 4.92
C ALA A 2 -0.18 -24.95 3.79
N LEU A 3 -0.65 -23.72 3.94
CA LEU A 3 -0.35 -22.63 3.03
C LEU A 3 1.15 -22.30 3.17
N THR A 4 1.95 -22.68 2.17
CA THR A 4 3.34 -22.24 2.08
C THR A 4 3.34 -20.81 1.57
N TYR A 5 3.34 -19.84 2.47
CA TYR A 5 3.62 -18.46 2.09
C TYR A 5 5.07 -18.40 1.58
N PRO A 6 5.34 -17.76 0.42
CA PRO A 6 6.71 -17.54 -0.01
C PRO A 6 7.41 -16.73 1.08
N ALA A 7 8.44 -17.30 1.69
CA ALA A 7 9.29 -16.55 2.60
C ALA A 7 9.96 -15.43 1.78
N GLU A 8 9.76 -14.18 2.19
CA GLU A 8 10.49 -13.06 1.61
C GLU A 8 11.99 -13.30 1.81
N ALA A 9 12.71 -13.50 0.72
CA ALA A 9 14.15 -13.65 0.75
C ALA A 9 14.78 -12.26 0.88
N TRP A 10 15.20 -11.92 2.10
CA TRP A 10 15.95 -10.70 2.35
C TRP A 10 17.28 -10.74 1.56
N PRO A 11 17.71 -9.60 0.98
CA PRO A 11 19.04 -9.51 0.38
C PRO A 11 20.11 -9.93 1.39
N GLY A 12 21.12 -10.66 0.92
CA GLY A 12 22.24 -11.04 1.78
C GLY A 12 23.00 -9.80 2.26
N THR A 13 23.53 -9.83 3.48
CA THR A 13 24.21 -8.69 4.11
C THR A 13 25.27 -8.07 3.20
N THR A 14 26.12 -8.89 2.57
CA THR A 14 27.16 -8.42 1.64
C THR A 14 26.59 -7.63 0.46
N GLN A 15 25.45 -8.05 -0.10
CA GLN A 15 24.81 -7.34 -1.20
C GLN A 15 24.28 -5.98 -0.73
N THR A 16 23.64 -5.94 0.44
CA THR A 16 23.14 -4.67 1.00
C THR A 16 24.28 -3.70 1.31
N GLU A 17 25.41 -4.20 1.82
CA GLU A 17 26.57 -3.35 2.10
C GLU A 17 27.23 -2.76 0.85
N GLN A 18 27.17 -3.44 -0.29
CA GLN A 18 27.68 -2.94 -1.57
C GLN A 18 26.87 -1.77 -2.13
N LEU A 19 25.64 -1.57 -1.63
CA LEU A 19 24.80 -0.45 -2.06
C LEU A 19 25.25 0.88 -1.43
N ASP A 20 26.07 0.84 -0.39
CA ASP A 20 26.52 2.00 0.40
C ASP A 20 26.99 3.18 -0.47
N GLY A 21 26.27 4.30 -0.41
CA GLY A 21 26.60 5.54 -1.14
C GLY A 21 26.56 5.44 -2.67
N THR A 22 26.12 4.31 -3.23
CA THR A 22 25.97 4.11 -4.67
C THR A 22 24.61 4.61 -5.17
N ASN A 23 24.39 4.60 -6.48
CA ASN A 23 23.09 4.85 -7.08
C ASN A 23 22.49 3.54 -7.58
N ASP A 24 21.19 3.37 -7.37
CA ASP A 24 20.43 2.30 -8.01
C ASP A 24 20.49 2.47 -9.55
N GLN A 25 20.88 1.41 -10.27
CA GLN A 25 21.14 1.50 -11.71
C GLN A 25 19.88 1.67 -12.55
N LEU A 26 18.72 1.23 -12.04
CA LEU A 26 17.44 1.31 -12.76
C LEU A 26 16.77 2.66 -12.59
N THR A 27 16.85 3.24 -11.40
CA THR A 27 16.14 4.46 -11.01
C THR A 27 17.05 5.69 -10.91
N GLY A 28 18.37 5.50 -10.88
CA GLY A 28 19.36 6.55 -10.66
C GLY A 28 19.35 7.14 -9.24
N LEU A 29 18.64 6.50 -8.30
CA LEU A 29 18.44 7.05 -6.96
C LEU A 29 19.58 6.66 -6.01
N PRO A 30 20.11 7.61 -5.21
CA PRO A 30 21.21 7.34 -4.30
C PRO A 30 20.76 6.51 -3.10
N TYR A 31 21.55 5.50 -2.74
CA TYR A 31 21.53 4.82 -1.46
C TYR A 31 22.12 5.69 -0.36
N VAL A 32 21.52 5.60 0.83
CA VAL A 32 21.97 6.36 1.98
C VAL A 32 23.30 5.78 2.40
N ALA A 33 24.34 6.61 2.40
CA ALA A 33 25.67 6.18 2.79
C ALA A 33 25.72 5.84 4.30
N LYS A 34 26.56 4.88 4.68
CA LYS A 34 26.90 4.60 6.07
C LYS A 34 27.50 5.85 6.70
N GLY A 35 27.23 6.06 7.98
CA GLY A 35 27.69 7.24 8.71
C GLY A 35 26.86 8.51 8.47
N VAL A 36 25.86 8.48 7.58
CA VAL A 36 24.84 9.55 7.53
C VAL A 36 24.01 9.50 8.81
N GLY A 37 23.98 10.61 9.54
CA GLY A 37 23.31 10.72 10.83
C GLY A 37 22.50 12.01 10.98
N PRO A 38 22.14 12.37 12.22
CA PRO A 38 21.36 13.59 12.51
C PRO A 38 22.07 14.90 12.16
N THR A 39 23.40 14.91 12.11
CA THR A 39 24.22 16.10 11.82
C THR A 39 24.74 16.18 10.39
N SER A 40 24.41 15.20 9.54
CA SER A 40 24.77 15.20 8.11
C SER A 40 23.93 16.21 7.32
N THR A 41 24.41 16.64 6.17
CA THR A 41 23.69 17.56 5.27
C THR A 41 23.52 16.91 3.89
N PRO A 42 22.31 16.45 3.50
CA PRO A 42 21.08 16.36 4.30
C PRO A 42 21.13 15.24 5.37
N THR A 43 20.32 15.37 6.42
CA THR A 43 20.27 14.41 7.53
C THR A 43 19.74 13.05 7.09
N TYR A 44 20.00 12.00 7.87
CA TYR A 44 19.46 10.66 7.63
C TYR A 44 17.94 10.67 7.44
N GLU A 45 17.23 11.35 8.34
CA GLU A 45 15.77 11.46 8.31
C GLU A 45 15.27 12.07 7.00
N VAL A 46 15.89 13.16 6.53
CA VAL A 46 15.50 13.81 5.27
C VAL A 46 15.73 12.86 4.09
N GLN A 47 16.86 12.14 4.06
CA GLN A 47 17.15 11.19 2.99
C GLN A 47 16.18 10.00 3.00
N TYR A 48 15.87 9.46 4.18
CA TYR A 48 14.91 8.38 4.36
C TYR A 48 13.49 8.80 3.96
N ASN A 49 13.00 9.93 4.47
CA ASN A 49 11.65 10.43 4.18
C ASN A 49 11.47 10.73 2.68
N ARG A 50 12.52 11.21 1.98
CA ARG A 50 12.49 11.36 0.52
C ARG A 50 12.29 10.02 -0.20
N ARG A 51 12.98 8.97 0.23
CA ARG A 51 12.83 7.62 -0.34
C ARG A 51 11.44 7.05 -0.05
N LEU A 52 10.99 7.09 1.20
CA LEU A 52 9.67 6.61 1.61
C LEU A 52 8.55 7.36 0.87
N HIS A 53 8.64 8.69 0.77
CA HIS A 53 7.67 9.49 0.02
C HIS A 53 7.59 9.07 -1.46
N ARG A 54 8.74 8.83 -2.11
CA ARG A 54 8.77 8.34 -3.51
C ARG A 54 8.16 6.96 -3.64
N GLN A 55 8.52 6.03 -2.76
CA GLN A 55 7.93 4.68 -2.74
C GLN A 55 6.41 4.77 -2.60
N ASN A 56 5.91 5.59 -1.67
CA ASN A 56 4.47 5.78 -1.49
C ASN A 56 3.80 6.36 -2.74
N ARG A 57 4.40 7.35 -3.42
CA ARG A 57 3.85 7.87 -4.68
C ARG A 57 3.84 6.84 -5.82
N ILE A 58 4.86 6.00 -5.92
CA ILE A 58 4.90 4.94 -6.94
C ILE A 58 3.81 3.90 -6.67
N LEU A 59 3.55 3.60 -5.39
CA LEU A 59 2.53 2.64 -4.98
C LEU A 59 1.12 3.22 -4.99
N GLU A 60 0.95 4.55 -4.96
CA GLU A 60 -0.35 5.23 -4.90
C GLU A 60 -1.33 4.76 -5.99
N PRO A 61 -0.96 4.64 -7.29
CA PRO A 61 -1.87 4.11 -8.30
C PRO A 61 -2.29 2.66 -8.06
N TRP A 62 -1.41 1.85 -7.47
CA TRP A 62 -1.64 0.43 -7.18
C TRP A 62 -2.50 0.22 -5.94
N ARG A 63 -2.56 1.21 -5.04
CA ARG A 63 -3.36 1.18 -3.82
C ARG A 63 -4.78 1.70 -4.03
N GLN A 64 -5.10 2.25 -5.21
CA GLN A 64 -6.47 2.71 -5.49
C GLN A 64 -7.47 1.57 -5.27
N LEU A 65 -8.55 1.86 -4.54
CA LEU A 65 -9.62 0.90 -4.21
C LEU A 65 -9.17 -0.31 -3.39
N GLN A 66 -7.92 -0.35 -2.92
CA GLN A 66 -7.44 -1.43 -2.08
C GLN A 66 -8.18 -1.39 -0.73
N VAL A 67 -8.74 -2.53 -0.35
CA VAL A 67 -9.32 -2.76 0.97
C VAL A 67 -8.19 -3.07 1.96
N VAL A 68 -8.22 -2.41 3.11
CA VAL A 68 -7.22 -2.53 4.17
C VAL A 68 -7.87 -2.87 5.49
N ASP A 69 -7.17 -3.66 6.30
CA ASP A 69 -7.53 -3.92 7.69
C ASP A 69 -7.11 -2.72 8.56
N GLU A 70 -8.06 -2.13 9.29
CA GLU A 70 -7.81 -1.05 10.24
C GLU A 70 -7.73 -1.57 11.69
N GLY A 71 -7.87 -2.89 11.87
CA GLY A 71 -7.95 -3.56 13.16
C GLY A 71 -9.34 -3.45 13.80
N SER A 72 -9.54 -4.15 14.92
CA SER A 72 -10.80 -4.12 15.68
C SER A 72 -12.05 -4.48 14.85
N LEU A 73 -11.92 -5.47 13.96
CA LEU A 73 -12.97 -5.89 13.02
C LEU A 73 -13.46 -4.73 12.13
N LYS A 74 -12.54 -3.85 11.72
CA LYS A 74 -12.85 -2.75 10.81
C LYS A 74 -11.97 -2.81 9.57
N ILE A 75 -12.57 -2.38 8.46
CA ILE A 75 -11.86 -2.18 7.21
C ILE A 75 -11.99 -0.74 6.74
N GLY A 76 -10.99 -0.34 5.97
CA GLY A 76 -11.03 0.84 5.13
C GLY A 76 -10.87 0.44 3.66
N ALA A 77 -11.19 1.35 2.76
CA ALA A 77 -10.87 1.25 1.35
C ALA A 77 -10.30 2.58 0.87
N TYR A 78 -9.17 2.52 0.16
CA TYR A 78 -8.56 3.73 -0.38
C TYR A 78 -9.41 4.37 -1.49
N PRO A 79 -9.35 5.70 -1.65
CA PRO A 79 -9.96 6.37 -2.79
C PRO A 79 -9.42 5.83 -4.10
N GLY A 80 -10.20 5.99 -5.17
CA GLY A 80 -9.77 5.54 -6.48
C GLY A 80 -10.77 5.80 -7.58
N LEU A 81 -10.32 5.57 -8.81
CA LEU A 81 -11.13 5.69 -10.00
C LEU A 81 -11.52 4.31 -10.52
N TYR A 82 -12.79 4.13 -10.87
CA TYR A 82 -13.31 2.86 -11.40
C TYR A 82 -14.32 3.11 -12.52
N THR A 83 -14.75 2.02 -13.16
CA THR A 83 -15.77 2.06 -14.20
C THR A 83 -16.87 1.08 -13.82
N LEU A 84 -18.11 1.56 -13.73
CA LEU A 84 -19.30 0.75 -13.45
C LEU A 84 -20.37 1.10 -14.50
N GLY A 85 -20.96 0.10 -15.14
CA GLY A 85 -21.95 0.32 -16.20
C GLY A 85 -21.43 1.18 -17.36
N GLY A 86 -20.13 1.08 -17.68
CA GLY A 86 -19.50 1.88 -18.75
C GLY A 86 -19.23 3.34 -18.39
N THR A 87 -19.56 3.78 -17.18
CA THR A 87 -19.35 5.17 -16.72
C THR A 87 -18.15 5.24 -15.78
N ARG A 88 -17.24 6.19 -16.04
CA ARG A 88 -16.10 6.48 -15.16
C ARG A 88 -16.60 7.16 -13.89
N LYS A 89 -16.21 6.63 -12.74
CA LYS A 89 -16.62 7.10 -11.41
C LYS A 89 -15.40 7.30 -10.53
N THR A 90 -15.60 8.10 -9.48
CA THR A 90 -14.62 8.35 -8.42
C THR A 90 -15.22 7.88 -7.11
N PHE A 91 -14.38 7.27 -6.28
CA PHE A 91 -14.69 6.91 -4.91
C PHE A 91 -13.70 7.64 -3.99
N ASP A 92 -14.21 8.32 -2.97
CA ASP A 92 -13.40 9.16 -2.07
C ASP A 92 -12.73 8.36 -0.93
N GLY A 93 -12.95 7.05 -0.90
CA GLY A 93 -12.46 6.19 0.18
C GLY A 93 -13.50 6.00 1.28
N ALA A 94 -13.27 4.99 2.10
CA ALA A 94 -14.05 4.73 3.30
C ALA A 94 -13.13 4.25 4.41
N THR A 95 -13.52 4.51 5.65
CA THR A 95 -12.82 4.08 6.87
C THR A 95 -13.84 3.63 7.90
N ASN A 96 -13.40 2.92 8.93
CA ASN A 96 -14.20 2.49 10.06
C ASN A 96 -15.42 1.62 9.69
N GLN A 97 -15.34 0.87 8.59
CA GLN A 97 -16.43 0.00 8.18
C GLN A 97 -16.39 -1.27 9.01
N SER A 98 -17.43 -1.49 9.80
CA SER A 98 -17.45 -2.60 10.76
C SER A 98 -17.76 -3.92 10.05
N LEU A 99 -17.00 -4.94 10.41
CA LEU A 99 -17.24 -6.32 10.02
C LEU A 99 -17.70 -7.14 11.23
N PRO A 100 -18.64 -8.08 11.03
CA PRO A 100 -18.91 -9.10 12.03
C PRO A 100 -17.72 -10.07 12.13
N ASP A 101 -17.52 -10.59 13.34
CA ASP A 101 -16.46 -11.57 13.61
C ASP A 101 -16.74 -12.90 12.93
N ASN A 102 -15.68 -13.56 12.44
CA ASN A 102 -15.72 -14.93 11.90
C ASN A 102 -16.77 -15.17 10.80
N GLU A 103 -17.04 -14.17 9.96
CA GLU A 103 -17.96 -14.27 8.83
C GLU A 103 -17.30 -13.84 7.51
N THR A 104 -17.68 -14.50 6.43
CA THR A 104 -17.35 -14.06 5.07
C THR A 104 -18.31 -12.95 4.64
N ARG A 105 -17.78 -11.81 4.20
CA ARG A 105 -18.55 -10.68 3.69
C ARG A 105 -18.05 -10.24 2.32
N TYR A 106 -18.96 -9.73 1.50
CA TYR A 106 -18.66 -9.13 0.21
C TYR A 106 -18.53 -7.63 0.37
N VAL A 107 -17.48 -7.06 -0.21
CA VAL A 107 -17.19 -5.62 -0.20
C VAL A 107 -17.24 -5.11 -1.63
N TYR A 108 -18.10 -4.13 -1.91
CA TYR A 108 -18.31 -3.62 -3.27
C TYR A 108 -18.69 -2.14 -3.27
N LEU A 109 -18.62 -1.49 -4.43
CA LEU A 109 -19.13 -0.15 -4.65
C LEU A 109 -20.47 -0.22 -5.38
N ASP A 110 -21.48 0.47 -4.88
CA ASP A 110 -22.81 0.51 -5.49
C ASP A 110 -22.97 1.62 -6.56
N SER A 111 -24.18 1.74 -7.10
CA SER A 111 -24.53 2.78 -8.09
C SER A 111 -24.34 4.21 -7.57
N ASP A 112 -24.35 4.40 -6.25
CA ASP A 112 -24.22 5.70 -5.59
C ASP A 112 -22.76 6.02 -5.22
N ASN A 113 -21.82 5.19 -5.69
CA ASN A 113 -20.39 5.29 -5.39
C ASN A 113 -20.05 5.10 -3.90
N THR A 114 -20.89 4.36 -3.18
CA THR A 114 -20.70 4.10 -1.75
C THR A 114 -20.18 2.69 -1.53
N LEU A 115 -19.30 2.52 -0.55
CA LEU A 115 -18.81 1.20 -0.14
C LEU A 115 -19.89 0.45 0.63
N GLN A 116 -20.20 -0.75 0.17
CA GLN A 116 -21.19 -1.64 0.75
C GLN A 116 -20.54 -2.91 1.29
N ILE A 117 -21.12 -3.44 2.36
CA ILE A 117 -20.72 -4.71 2.97
C ILE A 117 -21.95 -5.61 3.07
N ALA A 118 -21.95 -6.74 2.38
CA ALA A 118 -23.09 -7.65 2.32
C ALA A 118 -22.72 -9.09 2.70
N ALA A 119 -23.72 -9.84 3.17
CA ALA A 119 -23.57 -11.28 3.46
C ALA A 119 -23.61 -12.16 2.19
N ALA A 120 -24.09 -11.61 1.08
CA ALA A 120 -24.18 -12.28 -0.21
C ALA A 120 -23.67 -11.35 -1.31
N GLU A 121 -23.26 -11.94 -2.41
CA GLU A 121 -22.85 -11.22 -3.61
C GLU A 121 -24.02 -10.35 -4.12
N PRO A 122 -23.78 -9.08 -4.48
CA PRO A 122 -24.82 -8.22 -5.02
C PRO A 122 -25.36 -8.78 -6.35
N ALA A 123 -26.64 -8.56 -6.61
CA ALA A 123 -27.18 -8.82 -7.95
C ALA A 123 -26.64 -7.76 -8.93
N ASP A 124 -26.30 -8.20 -10.14
CA ASP A 124 -25.87 -7.34 -11.25
C ASP A 124 -26.96 -6.35 -11.70
#